data_AF-I0HR19-F1
#
_entry.id   AF-I0HR19-F1
#
_cell.length_a   1.000
_cell.length_b   1.000
_cell.length_c   1.000
_cell.angle_alpha   90.00
_cell.angle_beta   90.00
_cell.angle_gamma   90.00
#
_symmetry.space_group_name_H-M   'P 1'
#
loop_
_entity.id
_entity.type
_entity.pdbx_description
1 polymer ?
#
loop_
_entity_poly.entity_id
_entity_poly.type
_entity_poly.pdbx_seq_one_letter_code
_entity_poly.pdbx_strand_id
1 'polypeptide(L)'
;MSFPSPSVLDLRPVAPAERHTLVFSRLQALAAGDGLLLVDDHDPAPLQRQLLERFPGRFAVAYLEDGPEVWQLEIRKAVPAEAAGSCCSGGRCCG
;
A
#
# COMPACT_ATOMS: atom_id res chain seq x y z
N MET A 1 -10.29 -14.43 -15.11
CA MET A 1 -9.36 -14.31 -13.96
C MET A 1 -10.08 -13.51 -12.90
N SER A 2 -10.39 -14.12 -11.76
CA SER A 2 -11.07 -13.42 -10.65
C SER A 2 -10.02 -12.56 -9.96
N PHE A 3 -10.18 -11.24 -10.01
CA PHE A 3 -9.37 -10.37 -9.16
C PHE A 3 -9.82 -10.57 -7.71
N PRO A 4 -8.92 -10.78 -6.75
CA PRO A 4 -9.32 -10.81 -5.35
C PRO A 4 -9.96 -9.48 -5.01
N SER A 5 -11.13 -9.52 -4.39
CA SER A 5 -11.81 -8.31 -3.91
C SER A 5 -10.89 -7.63 -2.89
N PRO A 6 -10.56 -6.34 -3.06
CA PRO A 6 -9.71 -5.63 -2.12
C PRO A 6 -10.37 -5.61 -0.74
N SER A 7 -9.56 -5.79 0.31
CA SER A 7 -10.07 -5.71 1.68
C SER A 7 -10.45 -4.26 2.01
N VAL A 8 -11.62 -4.03 2.61
CA VAL A 8 -12.07 -2.68 2.97
C VAL A 8 -11.56 -2.29 4.36
N LEU A 9 -10.98 -1.10 4.47
CA LEU A 9 -10.53 -0.47 5.70
C LEU A 9 -11.23 0.88 5.87
N ASP A 10 -12.16 0.94 6.81
CA ASP A 10 -12.87 2.15 7.19
C ASP A 10 -12.09 2.93 8.27
N LEU A 11 -11.72 4.18 7.97
CA LEU A 11 -10.96 5.07 8.86
C LEU A 11 -11.85 6.05 9.63
N ARG A 12 -13.14 6.15 9.30
CA ARG A 12 -14.10 7.00 10.01
C ARG A 12 -14.17 6.69 11.51
N PRO A 13 -14.18 5.41 11.96
CA PRO A 13 -14.18 5.11 13.40
C PRO A 13 -12.78 5.17 14.04
N VAL A 14 -11.71 5.36 13.26
CA VAL A 14 -10.33 5.30 13.74
C VAL A 14 -9.86 6.70 14.14
N ALA A 15 -9.22 6.83 15.30
CA ALA A 15 -8.70 8.11 15.75
C ALA A 15 -7.61 8.65 14.78
N PRO A 16 -7.57 9.96 14.48
CA PRO A 16 -6.62 10.54 13.52
C PRO A 16 -5.15 10.18 13.80
N ALA A 17 -4.77 10.10 15.07
CA ALA A 17 -3.41 9.74 15.48
C ALA A 17 -3.03 8.29 15.11
N GLU A 18 -4.02 7.40 15.01
CA GLU A 18 -3.81 5.96 14.73
C GLU A 18 -4.02 5.61 13.26
N ARG A 19 -4.78 6.43 12.51
CA ARG A 19 -5.10 6.20 11.08
C ARG A 19 -3.84 5.88 10.28
N HIS A 20 -2.80 6.70 10.39
CA HIS A 20 -1.56 6.50 9.64
C HIS A 20 -0.93 5.15 9.98
N THR A 21 -0.66 4.89 11.26
CA THR A 21 -0.02 3.65 11.72
C THR A 21 -0.81 2.43 11.28
N LEU A 22 -2.15 2.46 11.39
CA LEU A 22 -3.03 1.37 10.99
C LEU A 22 -2.95 1.12 9.48
N VAL A 23 -3.10 2.15 8.66
CA VAL A 23 -3.05 2.05 7.19
C VAL A 23 -1.70 1.50 6.74
N PHE A 24 -0.59 2.07 7.20
CA PHE A 24 0.74 1.59 6.86
C PHE A 24 0.98 0.14 7.31
N SER A 25 0.48 -0.25 8.47
CA SER A 25 0.58 -1.63 8.96
C SER A 25 -0.20 -2.59 8.07
N ARG A 26 -1.43 -2.23 7.69
CA ARG A 26 -2.27 -3.03 6.79
C ARG A 26 -1.68 -3.16 5.40
N LEU A 27 -1.19 -2.07 4.81
CA LEU A 27 -0.55 -2.07 3.51
C LEU A 27 0.71 -2.95 3.47
N GLN A 28 1.51 -2.93 4.53
CA GLN A 28 2.70 -3.78 4.61
C GLN A 28 2.34 -5.27 4.70
N ALA A 29 1.25 -5.59 5.42
CA ALA A 29 0.74 -6.95 5.58
C ALA A 29 0.06 -7.53 4.31
N LEU A 30 -0.28 -6.70 3.33
CA LEU A 30 -0.84 -7.17 2.04
C LEU A 30 0.14 -8.11 1.32
N ALA A 31 -0.41 -9.14 0.66
CA ALA A 31 0.37 -9.92 -0.28
C ALA A 31 0.66 -9.12 -1.56
N ALA A 32 1.67 -9.54 -2.29
CA ALA A 32 2.00 -8.97 -3.59
C ALA A 32 0.83 -9.20 -4.58
N GLY A 33 0.31 -8.12 -5.17
CA GLY A 33 -0.85 -8.17 -6.06
C GLY A 33 -2.20 -7.94 -5.37
N ASP A 34 -2.25 -7.94 -4.04
CA ASP A 34 -3.47 -7.62 -3.30
C ASP A 34 -3.72 -6.10 -3.21
N GLY A 35 -4.98 -5.77 -2.97
CA GLY A 35 -5.46 -4.40 -2.78
C GLY A 35 -6.15 -4.18 -1.44
N LEU A 36 -6.11 -2.93 -0.99
CA LEU A 36 -6.82 -2.42 0.18
C LEU A 36 -7.64 -1.20 -0.26
N LEU A 37 -8.94 -1.21 0.06
CA LEU A 37 -9.81 -0.07 -0.14
C LEU A 37 -9.84 0.76 1.15
N LEU A 38 -9.34 1.98 1.10
CA LEU A 38 -9.49 2.98 2.16
C LEU A 38 -10.81 3.72 1.97
N VAL A 39 -11.58 3.83 3.05
CA VAL A 39 -12.77 4.69 3.11
C VAL A 39 -12.58 5.69 4.24
N ASP A 40 -12.67 6.97 3.91
CA ASP A 40 -12.51 8.07 4.87
C ASP A 40 -13.55 9.18 4.65
N ASP A 41 -13.76 9.99 5.69
CA ASP A 41 -14.67 11.14 5.70
C ASP A 41 -14.03 12.43 5.15
N HIS A 42 -12.73 12.42 4.89
CA HIS A 42 -11.93 13.54 4.38
C HIS A 42 -10.86 13.04 3.41
N ASP A 43 -10.25 13.97 2.66
CA ASP A 43 -9.22 13.67 1.67
C ASP A 43 -7.94 13.10 2.32
N PRO A 44 -7.54 11.84 2.02
CA PRO A 44 -6.32 11.25 2.53
C PRO A 44 -5.10 11.51 1.63
N ALA A 45 -5.13 12.53 0.77
CA ALA A 45 -3.98 12.93 -0.05
C ALA A 45 -2.65 13.06 0.72
N PRO A 46 -2.59 13.60 1.97
CA PRO A 46 -1.35 13.65 2.74
C PRO A 46 -0.77 12.25 3.01
N LEU A 47 -1.64 11.28 3.33
CA LEU A 47 -1.26 9.89 3.59
C LEU A 47 -0.78 9.21 2.30
N GLN A 48 -1.49 9.42 1.19
CA GLN A 48 -1.10 8.91 -0.13
C GLN A 48 0.29 9.41 -0.51
N ARG A 49 0.54 10.72 -0.38
CA ARG A 49 1.84 11.32 -0.69
C ARG A 49 2.95 10.69 0.13
N GLN A 50 2.76 10.58 1.44
CA GLN A 50 3.75 9.97 2.33
C GLN A 50 4.03 8.50 1.98
N LEU A 51 3.01 7.75 1.55
CA LEU A 51 3.17 6.37 1.08
C LEU A 51 4.04 6.30 -0.18
N LEU A 52 3.75 7.11 -1.19
CA LEU A 52 4.49 7.15 -2.45
C LEU A 52 5.94 7.62 -2.27
N GLU A 53 6.16 8.57 -1.36
CA GLU A 53 7.49 9.06 -0.98
C GLU A 53 8.32 7.98 -0.26
N ARG A 54 7.72 7.24 0.68
CA ARG A 54 8.43 6.18 1.43
C ARG A 54 8.63 4.89 0.64
N PHE A 55 7.72 4.57 -0.29
CA PHE A 55 7.68 3.29 -1.00
C PHE A 55 7.45 3.48 -2.50
N PRO A 56 8.35 4.19 -3.20
CA PRO A 56 8.20 4.48 -4.62
C PRO A 56 8.14 3.19 -5.44
N GLY A 57 7.12 3.08 -6.30
CA GLY A 57 6.92 1.92 -7.19
C GLY A 57 6.50 0.62 -6.49
N ARG A 58 6.30 0.61 -5.16
CA ARG A 58 5.82 -0.56 -4.42
C ARG A 58 4.32 -0.57 -4.20
N PHE A 59 3.69 0.59 -4.21
CA PHE A 59 2.25 0.73 -4.07
C PHE A 59 1.69 1.59 -5.20
N ALA A 60 0.56 1.18 -5.74
CA ALA A 60 -0.23 1.96 -6.68
C ALA A 60 -1.49 2.44 -5.96
N VAL A 61 -1.83 3.72 -6.12
CA VAL A 61 -3.04 4.30 -5.51
C VAL A 61 -3.96 4.81 -6.61
N ALA A 62 -5.23 4.46 -6.53
CA ALA A 62 -6.28 4.88 -7.43
C ALA A 62 -7.44 5.48 -6.62
N TYR A 63 -7.94 6.64 -7.03
CA TYR A 63 -9.15 7.21 -6.46
C TYR A 63 -10.35 6.48 -7.10
N LEU A 64 -11.21 5.91 -6.26
CA LEU A 64 -12.49 5.35 -6.69
C LEU A 64 -13.62 6.37 -6.49
N GLU A 65 -13.52 7.16 -5.44
CA GLU A 65 -14.48 8.23 -5.13
C GLU A 65 -13.72 9.43 -4.56
N ASP A 66 -13.78 10.55 -5.26
CA ASP A 66 -13.44 11.87 -4.76
C ASP A 66 -14.71 12.48 -4.14
N GLY A 67 -14.64 12.89 -2.88
CA GLY A 67 -15.81 13.30 -2.08
C GLY A 67 -16.59 14.53 -2.63
N PRO A 68 -17.43 15.19 -1.80
CA PRO A 68 -17.23 15.44 -0.37
C PRO A 68 -17.99 14.52 0.59
N GLU A 69 -18.84 13.62 0.09
CA GLU A 69 -19.62 12.72 0.95
C GLU A 69 -18.78 11.54 1.47
N VAL A 70 -17.99 10.90 0.61
CA VAL A 70 -17.09 9.79 0.96
C VAL A 70 -15.83 9.87 0.12
N TRP A 71 -14.68 9.60 0.73
CA TRP A 71 -13.41 9.45 0.02
C TRP A 71 -13.05 7.98 -0.03
N GLN A 72 -12.98 7.41 -1.24
CA GLN A 72 -12.61 6.01 -1.46
C GLN A 72 -11.35 5.90 -2.31
N LEU A 73 -10.32 5.25 -1.77
CA LEU A 73 -9.06 5.05 -2.45
C LEU A 73 -8.69 3.57 -2.45
N GLU A 74 -8.37 3.05 -3.62
CA GLU A 74 -7.81 1.73 -3.74
C GLU A 74 -6.28 1.80 -3.76
N ILE A 75 -5.65 1.13 -2.80
CA ILE A 75 -4.19 1.01 -2.72
C ILE A 75 -3.83 -0.45 -3.01
N ARG A 76 -3.09 -0.68 -4.09
CA ARG A 76 -2.59 -2.02 -4.47
C ARG A 76 -1.11 -2.15 -4.24
N LYS A 77 -0.69 -3.29 -3.68
CA LYS A 77 0.72 -3.62 -3.54
C LYS A 77 1.22 -4.17 -4.87
N ALA A 78 2.22 -3.50 -5.45
CA ALA A 78 2.87 -3.97 -6.67
C ALA A 78 3.43 -5.37 -6.42
N VAL A 79 3.18 -6.28 -7.37
CA VAL A 79 3.89 -7.55 -7.39
C VAL A 79 5.34 -7.20 -7.64
N PRO A 80 6.28 -7.53 -6.74
CA PRO A 80 7.68 -7.39 -7.10
C PRO A 80 7.88 -8.29 -8.33
N ALA A 81 8.08 -7.67 -9.49
CA ALA A 81 8.72 -8.36 -10.60
C ALA A 81 10.03 -8.86 -10.01
N GLU A 82 10.19 -10.19 -9.93
CA GLU A 82 11.23 -10.93 -9.21
C GLU A 82 12.26 -10.03 -8.56
N ALA A 83 12.33 -10.04 -7.22
CA ALA A 83 13.51 -9.59 -6.53
C ALA A 83 14.69 -10.45 -7.01
N ALA A 84 15.27 -10.05 -8.15
CA ALA A 84 16.57 -10.43 -8.62
C ALA A 84 17.53 -9.90 -7.56
N GLY A 85 17.71 -10.71 -6.51
CA GLY A 85 18.93 -10.75 -5.75
C GLY A 85 20.05 -11.20 -6.68
N SER A 86 20.42 -10.33 -7.62
CA SER A 86 21.64 -10.47 -8.38
C SER A 86 22.80 -10.15 -7.45
N CYS A 87 23.54 -11.22 -7.12
CA CYS A 87 24.98 -11.24 -6.93
C CYS A 87 25.66 -10.08 -6.18
N CYS A 88 26.18 -10.38 -5.00
CA CYS A 88 27.61 -10.16 -4.70
C CYS A 88 28.02 -10.87 -3.39
N SER A 89 28.56 -12.08 -3.51
CA SER A 89 29.54 -12.61 -2.55
C SER A 89 30.61 -13.34 -3.34
N GLY A 90 31.36 -12.55 -4.11
CA GLY A 90 32.57 -13.01 -4.78
C GLY A 90 33.72 -13.16 -3.78
N GLY A 91 34.42 -14.28 -3.90
CA GLY A 91 35.86 -14.38 -3.63
C GLY A 91 36.26 -14.91 -2.26
N ARG A 92 36.59 -16.21 -2.18
CA ARG A 92 37.97 -16.69 -2.41
C ARG A 92 38.04 -18.23 -2.39
N CYS A 93 38.74 -18.78 -3.37
CA CYS A 93 39.30 -20.13 -3.38
C CYS A 93 40.27 -20.37 -2.22
N CYS A 94 40.40 -21.64 -1.79
CA CYS A 94 41.62 -22.38 -1.37
C CYS A 94 41.32 -23.37 -0.22
N GLY A 95 41.77 -24.63 -0.37
CA GLY A 95 41.87 -25.63 0.70
C GLY A 95 41.75 -27.04 0.19
#